data_AF-A0A815KBD9-F1
#
_entry.id   AF-A0A815KBD9-F1
#
_cell.length_a   1.000
_cell.length_b   1.000
_cell.length_c   1.000
_cell.angle_alpha   90.00
_cell.angle_beta   90.00
_cell.angle_gamma   90.00
#
_symmetry.space_group_name_H-M   'P 1'
#
loop_
_entity.id
_entity.type
_entity.pdbx_description
1 polymer ?
#
loop_
_entity_poly.entity_id
_entity_poly.type
_entity_poly.pdbx_seq_one_letter_code
_entity_poly.pdbx_strand_id
1 'polypeptide(L)'
;MQHFGNLDLGLTYYPEFAIIKLHQSTQFYISLCTPSHRINGNGTVRVQWNTTECMDCFTLSSKEFHFNTNNFQEKQILTITRIKNVPKTFLIPVIYGEGYELIPPQRFPIYIG
;
A
#
# COMPACT_ATOMS: atom_id res chain seq x y z
N MET A 1 -5.27 25.65 16.87
CA MET A 1 -5.95 24.40 16.49
C MET A 1 -5.98 24.35 14.98
N GLN A 2 -5.06 23.61 14.37
CA GLN A 2 -5.06 23.44 12.92
C GLN A 2 -6.11 22.39 12.55
N HIS A 3 -7.04 22.78 11.68
CA HIS A 3 -8.00 21.87 11.09
C HIS A 3 -7.24 20.82 10.27
N PHE A 4 -7.17 19.59 10.77
CA PHE A 4 -6.89 18.44 9.92
C PHE A 4 -8.14 18.21 9.07
N GLY A 5 -8.28 18.98 7.99
CA GLY A 5 -9.20 18.63 6.91
C GLY A 5 -8.90 17.20 6.50
N ASN A 6 -9.95 16.40 6.29
CA ASN A 6 -9.89 14.99 5.90
C ASN A 6 -8.70 14.72 4.98
N LEU A 7 -7.62 14.17 5.55
CA LEU A 7 -6.48 13.64 4.81
C LEU A 7 -6.93 12.29 4.26
N ASP A 8 -7.85 12.34 3.30
CA ASP A 8 -8.21 11.19 2.49
C ASP A 8 -7.23 11.18 1.32
N LEU A 9 -6.11 10.49 1.54
CA LEU A 9 -4.89 10.63 0.77
C LEU A 9 -4.92 9.80 -0.51
N GLY A 10 -6.07 9.23 -0.84
CA GLY A 10 -6.30 8.55 -2.09
C GLY A 10 -5.58 7.21 -2.25
N LEU A 11 -4.77 6.72 -1.28
CA LEU A 11 -4.30 5.34 -1.34
C LEU A 11 -5.47 4.40 -1.09
N THR A 12 -5.84 3.69 -2.14
CA THR A 12 -6.94 2.73 -2.14
C THR A 12 -6.44 1.36 -2.52
N TYR A 13 -7.00 0.34 -1.90
CA TYR A 13 -6.70 -1.03 -2.25
C TYR A 13 -7.96 -1.90 -2.20
N TYR A 14 -8.04 -2.86 -3.11
CA TYR A 14 -9.13 -3.82 -3.19
C TYR A 14 -8.60 -5.23 -3.50
N PRO A 15 -9.03 -6.28 -2.80
CA PRO A 15 -9.88 -6.23 -1.61
C PRO A 15 -9.13 -5.58 -0.42
N GLU A 16 -9.82 -5.17 0.65
CA GLU A 16 -9.13 -4.67 1.87
C GLU A 16 -8.60 -5.81 2.75
N PHE A 17 -9.16 -7.00 2.56
CA PHE A 17 -8.82 -8.21 3.28
C PHE A 17 -8.79 -9.41 2.34
N ALA A 18 -7.92 -10.38 2.63
CA ALA A 18 -7.98 -11.69 2.00
C ALA A 18 -7.55 -12.79 2.96
N ILE A 19 -8.15 -13.97 2.82
CA ILE A 19 -7.64 -15.20 3.43
C ILE A 19 -6.79 -15.90 2.37
N ILE A 20 -5.49 -16.05 2.65
CA ILE A 20 -4.54 -16.69 1.75
C ILE A 20 -4.11 -17.99 2.40
N LYS A 21 -4.48 -19.14 1.81
CA LYS A 21 -4.00 -20.43 2.31
C LYS A 21 -2.51 -20.62 2.01
N LEU A 22 -1.86 -21.53 2.73
CA LEU A 22 -0.45 -21.86 2.49
C LEU A 22 -0.23 -22.24 1.02
N HIS A 23 0.79 -21.64 0.40
CA HIS A 23 1.16 -21.77 -1.02
C HIS A 23 0.11 -21.28 -2.02
N GLN A 24 -0.86 -20.48 -1.58
CA GLN A 24 -1.77 -19.78 -2.47
C GLN A 24 -1.39 -18.31 -2.62
N SER A 25 -1.90 -17.72 -3.70
CA SER A 25 -1.73 -16.32 -4.04
C SER A 25 -3.08 -15.62 -4.14
N THR A 26 -3.10 -14.33 -3.84
CA THR A 26 -4.24 -13.46 -4.13
C THR A 26 -3.75 -12.14 -4.69
N GLN A 27 -4.62 -11.41 -5.37
CA GLN A 27 -4.33 -10.12 -5.98
C GLN A 27 -5.00 -8.99 -5.20
N PHE A 28 -4.22 -7.94 -4.97
CA PHE A 28 -4.67 -6.65 -4.45
C PHE A 28 -4.43 -5.59 -5.52
N TYR A 29 -5.48 -4.87 -5.88
CA TYR A 29 -5.41 -3.72 -6.78
C TYR A 29 -5.14 -2.49 -5.95
N ILE A 30 -4.11 -1.74 -6.28
CA ILE A 30 -3.68 -0.54 -5.56
C ILE A 30 -3.76 0.66 -6.50
N SER A 31 -4.27 1.78 -6.01
CA SER A 31 -4.28 3.04 -6.75
C SER A 31 -4.08 4.24 -5.82
N LEU A 32 -3.50 5.31 -6.35
CA LEU A 32 -3.52 6.63 -5.73
C LEU A 32 -4.56 7.51 -6.42
N CYS A 33 -5.64 7.86 -5.73
CA CYS A 33 -6.78 8.58 -6.29
C CYS A 33 -6.52 10.08 -6.47
N THR A 34 -5.59 10.65 -5.71
CA THR A 34 -5.27 12.07 -5.71
C THR A 34 -3.84 12.30 -6.18
N PRO A 35 -3.58 13.30 -7.03
CA PRO A 35 -2.22 13.72 -7.36
C PRO A 35 -1.52 14.36 -6.14
N SER A 36 -0.24 14.69 -6.30
CA SER A 36 0.65 15.25 -5.27
C SER A 36 0.03 16.34 -4.38
N HIS A 37 0.34 16.29 -3.09
CA HIS A 37 -0.02 17.35 -2.12
C HIS A 37 1.06 18.45 -2.04
N ARG A 38 2.15 18.35 -2.80
CA ARG A 38 3.24 19.35 -2.83
C ARG A 38 3.36 20.01 -4.19
N ILE A 39 3.41 21.34 -4.18
CA ILE A 39 3.51 22.19 -5.39
C ILE A 39 4.87 22.05 -6.11
N ASN A 40 5.94 21.66 -5.40
CA ASN A 40 7.32 21.53 -5.93
C ASN A 40 7.94 20.14 -5.72
N GLY A 41 7.13 19.08 -5.71
CA GLY A 41 7.64 17.72 -5.59
C GLY A 41 8.33 17.21 -6.86
N ASN A 42 8.94 16.02 -6.80
CA ASN A 42 9.56 15.39 -7.98
C ASN A 42 8.52 14.76 -8.93
N GLY A 43 7.24 14.85 -8.56
CA GLY A 43 6.11 14.32 -9.33
C GLY A 43 5.93 12.81 -9.23
N THR A 44 6.63 12.14 -8.32
CA THR A 44 6.62 10.67 -8.14
C THR A 44 6.41 10.28 -6.68
N VAL A 45 5.40 9.44 -6.45
CA VAL A 45 5.12 8.77 -5.17
C VAL A 45 5.56 7.31 -5.27
N ARG A 46 6.30 6.83 -4.27
CA ARG A 46 6.70 5.43 -4.14
C ARG A 46 5.94 4.78 -3.01
N VAL A 47 5.36 3.61 -3.27
CA VAL A 47 4.65 2.80 -2.27
C VAL A 47 5.30 1.43 -2.14
N GLN A 48 5.60 1.03 -0.91
CA GLN A 48 6.14 -0.28 -0.54
C GLN A 48 5.26 -0.90 0.55
N TRP A 49 5.38 -2.20 0.84
CA TRP A 49 4.67 -2.84 1.96
C TRP A 49 5.64 -3.63 2.83
N ASN A 50 5.53 -3.41 4.14
CA ASN A 50 6.25 -4.17 5.14
C ASN A 50 5.29 -5.10 5.88
N THR A 51 5.72 -6.34 6.12
CA THR A 51 5.05 -7.24 7.04
C THR A 51 5.45 -6.90 8.47
N THR A 52 4.50 -6.93 9.39
CA THR A 52 4.73 -6.51 10.79
C THR A 52 5.16 -7.67 11.68
N GLU A 53 4.64 -8.88 11.44
CA GLU A 53 4.85 -10.02 12.34
C GLU A 53 5.75 -11.10 11.74
N CYS A 54 5.94 -11.12 10.42
CA CYS A 54 6.81 -12.09 9.77
C CYS A 54 7.36 -11.61 8.42
N MET A 55 8.65 -11.32 8.39
CA MET A 55 9.36 -10.80 7.21
C MET A 55 9.44 -11.78 6.03
N ASP A 56 9.37 -13.07 6.29
CA ASP A 56 9.56 -14.12 5.28
C ASP A 56 8.38 -15.09 5.20
N CYS A 57 7.17 -14.63 5.56
CA CYS A 57 5.94 -15.41 5.46
C CYS A 57 5.15 -15.18 4.17
N PHE A 58 5.46 -14.09 3.47
CA PHE A 58 4.80 -13.72 2.23
C PHE A 58 5.83 -13.32 1.18
N THR A 59 5.53 -13.66 -0.08
CA THR A 59 6.23 -13.10 -1.23
C THR A 59 5.29 -12.15 -1.97
N LEU A 60 5.81 -10.99 -2.33
CA LEU A 60 5.11 -9.94 -3.06
C LEU A 60 5.59 -9.94 -4.52
N SER A 61 4.69 -9.80 -5.49
CA SER A 61 5.07 -9.72 -6.91
C SER A 61 5.93 -8.50 -7.25
N SER A 62 5.77 -7.41 -6.49
CA SER A 62 6.62 -6.24 -6.56
C SER A 62 6.99 -5.77 -5.16
N LYS A 63 8.23 -5.28 -5.02
CA LYS A 63 8.71 -4.65 -3.78
C LYS A 63 8.26 -3.19 -3.67
N GLU A 64 7.98 -2.56 -4.80
CA GLU A 64 7.60 -1.15 -4.86
C GLU A 64 6.73 -0.82 -6.06
N PHE A 65 5.92 0.21 -5.91
CA PHE A 65 5.03 0.75 -6.94
C PHE A 65 5.30 2.25 -7.06
N HIS A 66 5.27 2.74 -8.29
CA HIS A 66 5.60 4.12 -8.62
C HIS A 66 4.39 4.78 -9.27
N PHE A 67 3.95 5.88 -8.67
CA PHE A 67 2.86 6.69 -9.14
C PHE A 67 3.38 8.08 -9.53
N ASN A 68 2.98 8.58 -10.68
CA ASN A 68 3.33 9.89 -11.21
C ASN A 68 2.13 10.49 -11.94
N THR A 69 2.28 11.70 -12.48
CA THR A 69 1.21 12.45 -13.16
C THR A 69 0.46 11.67 -14.24
N ASN A 70 1.07 10.63 -14.81
CA ASN A 70 0.50 9.86 -15.91
C ASN A 70 -0.27 8.62 -15.45
N ASN A 71 -0.02 8.12 -14.24
CA ASN A 71 -0.60 6.87 -13.75
C ASN A 71 -1.22 6.97 -12.34
N PHE A 72 -1.40 8.18 -11.81
CA PHE A 72 -2.39 8.38 -10.74
C PHE A 72 -3.74 7.83 -11.21
N GLN A 73 -4.47 7.18 -10.31
CA GLN A 73 -5.74 6.46 -10.55
C GLN A 73 -5.64 5.15 -11.34
N GLU A 74 -4.50 4.84 -11.94
CA GLU A 74 -4.30 3.52 -12.54
C GLU A 74 -4.16 2.45 -11.46
N LYS A 75 -4.83 1.32 -11.68
CA LYS A 75 -4.75 0.15 -10.79
C LYS A 75 -3.45 -0.60 -11.07
N GLN A 76 -2.57 -0.63 -10.09
CA GLN A 76 -1.41 -1.51 -10.09
C GLN A 76 -1.72 -2.78 -9.29
N ILE A 77 -1.14 -3.92 -9.67
CA ILE A 77 -1.48 -5.22 -9.07
C ILE A 77 -0.35 -5.70 -8.17
N LEU A 78 -0.67 -5.88 -6.89
CA LEU A 78 0.15 -6.59 -5.92
C LEU A 78 -0.37 -8.02 -5.75
N THR A 79 0.41 -8.99 -6.20
CA THR A 79 0.15 -10.40 -5.89
C THR A 79 0.87 -10.76 -4.60
N ILE A 80 0.15 -11.34 -3.66
CA ILE A 80 0.67 -11.76 -2.36
C ILE A 80 0.54 -13.27 -2.29
N THR A 81 1.65 -13.95 -2.06
CA THR A 81 1.71 -15.41 -1.92
C THR A 81 2.12 -15.76 -0.50
N ARG A 82 1.40 -16.67 0.15
CA ARG A 82 1.74 -17.15 1.50
C ARG A 82 2.71 -18.32 1.41
N ILE A 83 3.87 -18.19 2.04
CA ILE A 83 4.93 -19.20 2.04
C ILE A 83 5.11 -19.89 3.40
N LYS A 84 4.62 -19.31 4.50
CA LYS A 84 4.63 -19.93 5.82
C LYS A 84 3.27 -19.87 6.50
N ASN A 85 3.05 -20.77 7.45
CA ASN A 85 1.85 -20.74 8.26
C ASN A 85 2.02 -19.75 9.42
N VAL A 86 1.31 -18.61 9.34
CA VAL A 86 1.29 -17.60 10.40
C VAL A 86 -0.13 -17.21 10.79
N PRO A 87 -0.33 -16.67 12.00
CA PRO A 87 -1.58 -15.98 12.34
C PRO A 87 -1.91 -14.86 11.35
N LYS A 88 -3.13 -14.35 11.47
CA LYS A 88 -3.59 -13.22 10.68
C LYS A 88 -2.71 -12.00 10.97
N THR A 89 -2.31 -11.28 9.93
CA THR A 89 -1.33 -10.20 10.03
C THR A 89 -1.69 -9.00 9.17
N PHE A 90 -0.90 -7.92 9.32
CA PHE A 90 -1.03 -6.69 8.55
C PHE A 90 0.20 -6.45 7.67
N LEU A 91 -0.05 -6.09 6.42
CA LEU A 91 0.92 -5.40 5.59
C LEU A 91 0.69 -3.89 5.70
N ILE A 92 1.70 -3.19 6.19
CA ILE A 92 1.67 -1.75 6.39
C ILE A 92 2.38 -1.09 5.21
N PRO A 93 1.72 -0.17 4.47
CA PRO A 93 2.36 0.52 3.38
C PRO A 93 3.43 1.48 3.92
N VAL A 94 4.48 1.69 3.16
CA VAL A 94 5.46 2.75 3.38
C VAL A 94 5.44 3.63 2.16
N ILE A 95 5.13 4.91 2.36
CA ILE A 95 4.89 5.86 1.27
C ILE A 95 5.94 6.96 1.32
N TYR A 96 6.51 7.27 0.16
CA TYR A 96 7.53 8.31 0.00
C TYR A 96 7.15 9.28 -1.12
N GLY A 97 7.39 10.56 -0.88
CA GLY A 97 7.32 11.60 -1.90
C GLY A 97 6.02 12.39 -1.87
N GLU A 98 6.05 13.59 -2.46
CA GLU A 98 4.87 14.44 -2.67
C GLU A 98 4.06 14.80 -1.42
N GLY A 99 4.66 14.70 -0.22
CA GLY A 99 3.98 14.97 1.06
C GLY A 99 3.23 13.76 1.61
N TYR A 100 3.21 12.63 0.89
CA TYR A 100 2.61 11.39 1.35
C TYR A 100 3.40 10.74 2.49
N GLU A 101 4.67 11.08 2.65
CA GLU A 101 5.49 10.63 3.78
C GLU A 101 5.00 11.16 5.14
N LEU A 102 4.15 12.19 5.15
CA LEU A 102 3.57 12.78 6.36
C LEU A 102 2.32 12.04 6.86
N ILE A 103 1.88 11.04 6.10
CA ILE A 103 0.70 10.24 6.38
C ILE A 103 1.09 9.11 7.34
N PRO A 104 0.34 8.91 8.45
CA PRO A 104 0.51 7.73 9.27
C PRO A 104 0.15 6.47 8.45
N PRO A 105 1.13 5.58 8.14
CA PRO A 105 0.90 4.44 7.28
C PRO A 105 -0.07 3.41 7.87
N GLN A 106 -0.28 3.43 9.18
CA GLN A 106 -1.22 2.57 9.91
C GLN A 106 -2.68 2.83 9.53
N ARG A 107 -2.98 3.91 8.78
CA ARG A 107 -4.33 4.18 8.27
C ARG A 107 -4.73 3.32 7.07
N PHE A 108 -3.77 2.65 6.43
CA PHE A 108 -3.98 1.95 5.16
C PHE A 108 -3.46 0.50 5.19
N PRO A 109 -3.76 -0.33 6.20
CA PRO A 109 -3.25 -1.69 6.27
C PRO A 109 -3.99 -2.64 5.33
N ILE A 110 -3.24 -3.52 4.65
CA ILE A 110 -3.83 -4.70 4.01
C ILE A 110 -3.90 -5.84 5.04
N TYR A 111 -5.10 -6.40 5.23
CA TYR A 111 -5.30 -7.51 6.15
C TYR A 111 -5.16 -8.88 5.46
N ILE A 112 -4.32 -9.75 6.03
CA ILE A 112 -4.12 -11.10 5.52
C ILE A 112 -4.45 -12.12 6.61
N GLY A 113 -5.34 -13.06 6.29
CA GLY A 113 -5.68 -14.22 7.10
C GLY A 113 -5.10 -15.54 6.58
#